data_AF-A0A212RAF5-F1
#
_entry.id   AF-A0A212RAF5-F1
#
_cell.length_a   1.000
_cell.length_b   1.000
_cell.length_c   1.000
_cell.angle_alpha   90.00
_cell.angle_beta   90.00
_cell.angle_gamma   90.00
#
_symmetry.space_group_name_H-M   'P 1'
#
loop_
_entity.id
_entity.type
_entity.pdbx_description
1 polymer ?
#
loop_
_entity_poly.entity_id
_entity_poly.type
_entity_poly.pdbx_seq_one_letter_code
_entity_poly.pdbx_strand_id
1 'polypeptide(L)'
;MAQAEAQGQSGLPASGDGGVRFGGFAFADPPQGPGLFALTRRVGDRLFPVLIGESDDVAATLDALRTEEPALARGLADGAHFMTRDNARMRRHILRDLVGKYNPPLNVEGRTARAAPEIAALVPDRAEGDFPEAVSEDIEVSEADLDRLVRVFYRRAREDSVIGPVFDSHVSDWENHLDLVQNFWSRAFLRTERYKGAPFAPHLGLNLKPAHFDRWVALFKETAAAELKPAAARAAIARAEHMSAAFQAGLYPLGHPERAR
;
A
#
# COMPACT_ATOMS: atom_id res chain seq x y z
N MET A 1 2.45 -25.41 19.42
CA MET A 1 1.16 -24.74 19.16
C MET A 1 1.45 -23.54 18.28
N ALA A 2 1.18 -23.71 16.98
CA ALA A 2 1.60 -22.78 15.93
C ALA A 2 0.52 -21.72 15.68
N GLN A 3 0.91 -20.45 15.66
CA GLN A 3 0.12 -19.36 15.09
C GLN A 3 0.53 -19.20 13.63
N ALA A 4 -0.45 -19.33 12.74
CA ALA A 4 -0.32 -19.07 11.31
C ALA A 4 -0.73 -17.61 11.06
N GLU A 5 0.20 -16.77 10.60
CA GLU A 5 -0.12 -15.40 10.18
C GLU A 5 -0.35 -15.36 8.66
N ALA A 6 -1.53 -14.87 8.27
CA ALA A 6 -2.09 -14.89 6.93
C ALA A 6 -1.35 -13.99 5.93
N GLN A 7 -1.14 -14.49 4.71
CA GLN A 7 -0.85 -13.70 3.50
C GLN A 7 -2.14 -13.06 3.00
N GLY A 8 -2.12 -11.73 2.78
CA GLY A 8 -3.27 -10.90 2.45
C GLY A 8 -3.35 -9.68 3.36
N GLN A 9 -2.51 -8.66 3.17
CA GLN A 9 -2.57 -7.48 4.02
C GLN A 9 -3.56 -6.43 3.49
N SER A 10 -4.84 -6.66 3.75
CA SER A 10 -5.95 -5.72 3.56
C SER A 10 -6.31 -4.93 4.84
N GLY A 11 -5.86 -5.38 6.01
CA GLY A 11 -6.05 -4.68 7.30
C GLY A 11 -4.86 -3.77 7.68
N LEU A 12 -5.13 -2.69 8.40
CA LEU A 12 -4.10 -1.82 8.98
C LEU A 12 -3.76 -2.26 10.41
N PRO A 13 -2.52 -2.05 10.89
CA PRO A 13 -2.15 -2.36 12.26
C PRO A 13 -2.94 -1.48 13.25
N ALA A 14 -3.50 -2.06 14.31
CA ALA A 14 -4.04 -1.33 15.45
C ALA A 14 -2.89 -1.04 16.42
N SER A 15 -2.29 0.14 16.34
CA SER A 15 -1.16 0.48 17.23
C SER A 15 -1.62 0.78 18.66
N GLY A 16 -0.93 0.19 19.63
CA GLY A 16 -0.89 0.64 21.03
C GLY A 16 -0.09 1.93 21.16
N ASP A 17 -0.56 2.80 22.06
CA ASP A 17 -0.02 4.13 22.44
C ASP A 17 0.31 5.10 21.30
N GLY A 18 -0.65 6.00 21.01
CA GLY A 18 -0.41 7.20 20.20
C GLY A 18 -1.27 7.36 18.94
N GLY A 19 -2.55 6.96 18.99
CA GLY A 19 -3.60 7.40 18.07
C GLY A 19 -3.54 6.83 16.64
N VAL A 20 -4.17 5.68 16.42
CA VAL A 20 -5.00 5.44 15.23
C VAL A 20 -4.34 5.61 13.85
N ARG A 21 -4.61 6.64 13.06
CA ARG A 21 -4.22 6.84 11.63
C ARG A 21 -4.53 5.71 10.63
N PHE A 22 -5.78 5.68 10.12
CA PHE A 22 -6.07 5.12 8.79
C PHE A 22 -5.36 5.98 7.75
N GLY A 23 -4.59 5.52 6.75
CA GLY A 23 -4.01 6.30 5.63
C GLY A 23 -3.67 7.82 5.77
N GLY A 24 -3.19 8.31 6.93
CA GLY A 24 -2.98 9.75 7.22
C GLY A 24 -4.14 10.50 7.90
N PHE A 25 -5.22 9.82 8.27
CA PHE A 25 -6.44 10.33 8.90
C PHE A 25 -6.19 10.58 10.40
N ALA A 26 -6.62 11.72 10.93
CA ALA A 26 -6.55 12.00 12.36
C ALA A 26 -7.82 11.54 13.08
N PHE A 27 -7.69 11.23 14.37
CA PHE A 27 -8.80 10.83 15.24
C PHE A 27 -9.34 12.11 15.87
N ALA A 28 -10.43 12.60 15.30
CA ALA A 28 -11.18 13.73 15.80
C ALA A 28 -12.67 13.38 15.72
N ASP A 29 -13.52 14.17 16.39
CA ASP A 29 -14.96 14.13 16.15
C ASP A 29 -15.24 14.36 14.66
N PRO A 30 -16.29 13.73 14.10
CA PRO A 30 -16.63 13.90 12.70
C PRO A 30 -16.86 15.39 12.40
N PRO A 31 -16.17 15.95 11.38
CA PRO A 31 -16.31 17.37 11.08
C PRO A 31 -17.71 17.66 10.55
N GLN A 32 -18.31 18.76 11.03
CA GLN A 32 -19.49 19.39 10.41
C GLN A 32 -19.03 20.16 9.15
N GLY A 33 -18.68 19.41 8.11
CA GLY A 33 -18.13 19.97 6.87
C GLY A 33 -17.56 18.92 5.93
N PRO A 34 -17.02 19.37 4.78
CA PRO A 34 -16.65 18.50 3.68
C PRO A 34 -15.42 17.64 3.99
N GLY A 35 -15.49 16.36 3.64
CA GLY A 35 -14.41 15.44 3.92
C GLY A 35 -14.66 14.01 3.43
N LEU A 36 -13.67 13.16 3.70
CA LEU A 36 -13.80 11.71 3.56
C LEU A 36 -13.92 11.06 4.94
N PHE A 37 -14.57 9.91 4.96
CA PHE A 37 -14.64 9.05 6.13
C PHE A 37 -14.34 7.60 5.76
N ALA A 38 -13.80 6.86 6.72
CA ALA A 38 -13.70 5.41 6.69
C ALA A 38 -14.35 4.85 7.95
N LEU A 39 -15.27 3.92 7.78
CA LEU A 39 -15.80 3.09 8.87
C LEU A 39 -14.97 1.82 8.91
N THR A 40 -14.56 1.41 10.11
CA THR A 40 -13.67 0.24 10.27
C THR A 40 -14.20 -0.75 11.29
N ARG A 41 -13.92 -2.02 11.05
CA ARG A 41 -14.09 -3.12 12.02
C ARG A 41 -12.72 -3.55 12.52
N ARG A 42 -12.60 -3.81 13.82
CA ARG A 42 -11.44 -4.44 14.43
C ARG A 42 -11.59 -5.95 14.36
N VAL A 43 -10.59 -6.62 13.80
CA VAL A 43 -10.46 -8.07 13.82
C VAL A 43 -9.05 -8.39 14.30
N GLY A 44 -8.97 -8.99 15.49
CA GLY A 44 -7.69 -9.15 16.20
C GLY A 44 -7.04 -7.80 16.51
N ASP A 45 -5.78 -7.66 16.12
CA ASP A 45 -4.95 -6.46 16.25
C ASP A 45 -5.00 -5.57 15.00
N ARG A 46 -5.98 -5.76 14.10
CA ARG A 46 -6.06 -5.03 12.83
C ARG A 46 -7.40 -4.34 12.64
N LEU A 47 -7.37 -3.24 11.90
CA LEU A 47 -8.55 -2.51 11.46
C LEU A 47 -8.75 -2.69 9.96
N PHE A 48 -9.97 -3.03 9.59
CA PHE A 48 -10.35 -3.22 8.20
C PHE A 48 -11.48 -2.26 7.85
N PRO A 49 -11.37 -1.53 6.72
CA PRO A 49 -12.47 -0.73 6.21
C PRO A 49 -13.70 -1.59 5.90
N VAL A 50 -14.85 -1.19 6.43
CA VAL A 50 -16.15 -1.75 6.08
C VAL A 50 -16.87 -0.89 5.04
N LEU A 51 -16.68 0.43 5.13
CA LEU A 51 -17.20 1.43 4.19
C LEU A 51 -16.24 2.62 4.13
N ILE A 52 -16.00 3.16 2.94
CA ILE A 52 -15.27 4.42 2.72
C ILE A 52 -16.17 5.34 1.90
N GLY A 53 -16.31 6.59 2.33
CA GLY A 53 -17.18 7.56 1.66
C GLY A 53 -16.63 8.98 1.70
N GLU A 54 -17.31 9.85 0.99
CA GLU A 54 -17.09 11.30 1.00
C GLU A 54 -18.41 12.02 1.25
N SER A 55 -18.34 13.22 1.80
CA SER A 55 -19.51 14.05 2.07
C SER A 55 -19.14 15.54 2.05
N ASP A 56 -20.12 16.39 1.77
CA ASP A 56 -20.04 17.83 2.06
C ASP A 56 -20.32 18.15 3.54
N ASP A 57 -20.94 17.21 4.27
CA ASP A 57 -21.08 17.22 5.73
C ASP A 57 -20.88 15.79 6.26
N VAL A 58 -19.69 15.51 6.79
CA VAL A 58 -19.33 14.17 7.26
C VAL A 58 -20.16 13.77 8.47
N ALA A 59 -20.39 14.67 9.43
CA ALA A 59 -21.17 14.37 10.63
C ALA A 59 -22.61 13.96 10.29
N ALA A 60 -23.30 14.75 9.47
CA ALA A 60 -24.67 14.46 9.06
C ALA A 60 -24.78 13.13 8.29
N THR A 61 -23.84 12.86 7.39
CA THR A 61 -23.82 11.60 6.61
C THR A 61 -23.62 10.37 7.47
N LEU A 62 -22.79 10.44 8.52
CA LEU A 62 -22.60 9.30 9.42
C LEU A 62 -23.84 9.00 10.26
N ASP A 63 -24.55 10.03 10.71
CA ASP A 63 -25.78 9.85 11.46
C ASP A 63 -26.89 9.23 10.59
N ALA A 64 -26.99 9.66 9.32
CA ALA A 64 -27.86 9.02 8.35
C ALA A 64 -27.47 7.54 8.13
N LEU A 65 -26.19 7.25 7.86
CA LEU A 65 -25.69 5.90 7.62
C LEU A 65 -25.94 4.93 8.78
N ARG A 66 -25.83 5.39 10.04
CA ARG A 66 -26.14 4.56 11.23
C ARG A 66 -27.59 4.09 11.25
N THR A 67 -28.49 4.86 10.65
CA THR A 67 -29.93 4.59 10.64
C THR A 67 -30.34 3.82 9.38
N GLU A 68 -29.79 4.20 8.24
CA GLU A 68 -30.22 3.73 6.92
C GLU A 68 -29.52 2.43 6.49
N GLU A 69 -28.30 2.16 6.95
CA GLU A 69 -27.55 0.96 6.58
C GLU A 69 -27.71 -0.15 7.64
N PRO A 70 -28.49 -1.22 7.39
CA PRO A 70 -28.80 -2.23 8.40
C PRO A 70 -27.58 -2.97 8.93
N ALA A 71 -26.52 -3.07 8.13
CA ALA A 71 -25.25 -3.64 8.55
C ALA A 71 -24.55 -2.73 9.58
N LEU A 72 -24.53 -1.42 9.34
CA LEU A 72 -23.95 -0.45 10.26
C LEU A 72 -24.80 -0.26 11.52
N ALA A 73 -26.13 -0.25 11.39
CA ALA A 73 -27.08 -0.20 12.51
C ALA A 73 -26.90 -1.36 13.50
N ARG A 74 -26.46 -2.53 13.02
CA ARG A 74 -26.14 -3.71 13.85
C ARG A 74 -24.74 -3.68 14.48
N GLY A 75 -24.01 -2.57 14.38
CA GLY A 75 -22.71 -2.39 15.02
C GLY A 75 -21.53 -3.02 14.27
N LEU A 76 -21.61 -3.10 12.93
CA LEU A 76 -20.52 -3.63 12.10
C LEU A 76 -19.26 -2.74 12.08
N ALA A 77 -19.39 -1.45 12.39
CA ALA A 77 -18.25 -0.54 12.50
C ALA A 77 -17.91 -0.30 13.97
N ASP A 78 -16.67 -0.62 14.36
CA ASP A 78 -16.14 -0.36 15.71
C ASP A 78 -15.52 1.04 15.84
N GLY A 79 -15.26 1.69 14.70
CA GLY A 79 -14.65 3.01 14.66
C GLY A 79 -14.91 3.74 13.35
N ALA A 80 -14.80 5.07 13.40
CA ALA A 80 -14.91 5.97 12.27
C ALA A 80 -13.70 6.91 12.23
N HIS A 81 -13.18 7.17 11.02
CA HIS A 81 -11.93 7.91 10.79
C HIS A 81 -12.17 8.97 9.72
N PHE A 82 -11.61 10.17 9.87
CA PHE A 82 -11.99 11.32 9.04
C PHE A 82 -10.79 12.08 8.45
N MET A 83 -11.05 12.73 7.32
CA MET A 83 -10.13 13.67 6.69
C MET A 83 -10.92 14.82 6.08
N THR A 84 -10.76 16.03 6.62
CA THR A 84 -11.32 17.25 6.05
C THR A 84 -10.70 17.56 4.69
N ARG A 85 -11.54 17.89 3.72
CA ARG A 85 -11.11 18.19 2.35
C ARG A 85 -12.20 18.93 1.58
N ASP A 86 -12.05 20.23 1.44
CA ASP A 86 -13.10 21.07 0.83
C ASP A 86 -13.28 20.81 -0.68
N ASN A 87 -12.21 20.41 -1.37
CA ASN A 87 -12.25 20.21 -2.81
C ASN A 87 -12.93 18.87 -3.19
N ALA A 88 -14.16 18.96 -3.72
CA ALA A 88 -14.96 17.80 -4.10
C ALA A 88 -14.32 16.91 -5.18
N ARG A 89 -13.60 17.49 -6.16
CA ARG A 89 -12.89 16.70 -7.19
C ARG A 89 -11.77 15.88 -6.57
N MET A 90 -11.02 16.48 -5.65
CA MET A 90 -9.96 15.79 -4.91
C MET A 90 -10.55 14.68 -4.04
N ARG A 91 -11.67 14.92 -3.35
CA ARG A 91 -12.34 13.88 -2.55
C ARG A 91 -12.72 12.66 -3.37
N ARG A 92 -13.39 12.86 -4.51
CA ARG A 92 -13.78 11.75 -5.40
C ARG A 92 -12.58 10.95 -5.91
N HIS A 93 -11.47 11.62 -6.21
CA HIS A 93 -10.25 10.93 -6.63
C HIS A 93 -9.68 10.06 -5.51
N ILE A 94 -9.54 10.61 -4.30
CA ILE A 94 -9.03 9.89 -3.13
C ILE A 94 -9.96 8.72 -2.76
N LEU A 95 -11.28 8.93 -2.80
CA LEU A 95 -12.27 7.89 -2.52
C LEU A 95 -12.07 6.69 -3.44
N ARG A 96 -11.93 6.92 -4.75
CA ARG A 96 -11.70 5.86 -5.73
C ARG A 96 -10.45 5.05 -5.40
N ASP A 97 -9.35 5.73 -5.11
CA ASP A 97 -8.06 5.08 -4.82
C ASP A 97 -8.16 4.23 -3.55
N LEU A 98 -8.83 4.73 -2.51
CA LEU A 98 -9.02 4.01 -1.25
C LEU A 98 -9.94 2.80 -1.41
N VAL A 99 -11.06 2.94 -2.12
CA VAL A 99 -12.00 1.83 -2.34
C VAL A 99 -11.34 0.72 -3.16
N GLY A 100 -10.63 1.05 -4.23
CA GLY A 100 -9.90 0.05 -5.03
C GLY A 100 -8.78 -0.63 -4.23
N LYS A 101 -8.07 0.13 -3.38
CA LYS A 101 -7.00 -0.41 -2.55
C LYS A 101 -7.49 -1.38 -1.46
N TYR A 102 -8.55 -1.01 -0.74
CA TYR A 102 -8.99 -1.74 0.46
C TYR A 102 -10.17 -2.67 0.24
N ASN A 103 -10.89 -2.51 -0.88
CA ASN A 103 -12.08 -3.29 -1.25
C ASN A 103 -13.09 -3.49 -0.10
N PRO A 104 -13.59 -2.41 0.54
CA PRO A 104 -14.51 -2.53 1.66
C PRO A 104 -15.81 -3.20 1.21
N PRO A 105 -16.40 -4.13 1.98
CA PRO A 105 -17.58 -4.90 1.58
C PRO A 105 -18.82 -4.04 1.29
N LEU A 106 -18.99 -2.90 1.98
CA LEU A 106 -20.19 -2.06 1.79
C LEU A 106 -20.06 -1.06 0.64
N ASN A 107 -18.87 -0.90 0.05
CA ASN A 107 -18.72 -0.12 -1.17
C ASN A 107 -19.16 -0.95 -2.37
N VAL A 108 -20.32 -0.66 -2.94
CA VAL A 108 -20.86 -1.38 -4.11
C VAL A 108 -20.16 -0.99 -5.42
N GLU A 109 -19.66 0.23 -5.52
CA GLU A 109 -18.94 0.76 -6.69
C GLU A 109 -17.44 0.93 -6.41
N GLY A 110 -16.61 0.85 -7.46
CA GLY A 110 -15.19 1.19 -7.40
C GLY A 110 -14.28 0.12 -6.78
N ARG A 111 -14.84 -1.00 -6.32
CA ARG A 111 -14.05 -2.17 -5.89
C ARG A 111 -13.35 -2.80 -7.09
N THR A 112 -12.12 -3.26 -6.87
CA THR A 112 -11.31 -3.95 -7.87
C THR A 112 -11.07 -5.42 -7.52
N ALA A 113 -11.49 -5.86 -6.33
CA ALA A 113 -11.37 -7.24 -5.85
C ALA A 113 -12.43 -7.59 -4.78
N ARG A 114 -12.43 -8.87 -4.36
CA ARG A 114 -13.17 -9.33 -3.17
C ARG A 114 -12.69 -8.61 -1.91
N ALA A 115 -13.59 -8.45 -0.95
CA ALA A 115 -13.23 -7.92 0.36
C ALA A 115 -12.30 -8.92 1.08
N ALA A 116 -11.53 -8.40 2.04
CA ALA A 116 -10.72 -9.23 2.94
C ALA A 116 -11.56 -10.38 3.54
N PRO A 117 -11.11 -11.64 3.51
CA PRO A 117 -11.88 -12.77 4.05
C PRO A 117 -12.37 -12.56 5.48
N GLU A 118 -11.53 -11.93 6.32
CA GLU A 118 -11.80 -11.64 7.73
C GLU A 118 -13.03 -10.74 7.94
N ILE A 119 -13.28 -9.82 7.01
CA ILE A 119 -14.46 -8.96 7.02
C ILE A 119 -15.57 -9.53 6.15
N ALA A 120 -15.23 -10.27 5.10
CA ALA A 120 -16.20 -10.85 4.19
C ALA A 120 -17.15 -11.81 4.91
N ALA A 121 -16.62 -12.58 5.87
CA ALA A 121 -17.42 -13.47 6.71
C ALA A 121 -18.45 -12.74 7.60
N LEU A 122 -18.24 -11.45 7.90
CA LEU A 122 -19.16 -10.65 8.72
C LEU A 122 -20.30 -10.04 7.89
N VAL A 123 -20.14 -9.93 6.57
CA VAL A 123 -21.11 -9.31 5.65
C VAL A 123 -21.20 -10.12 4.34
N PRO A 124 -21.53 -11.42 4.42
CA PRO A 124 -21.38 -12.34 3.28
C PRO A 124 -22.22 -11.95 2.06
N ASP A 125 -23.36 -11.29 2.28
CA ASP A 125 -24.27 -10.83 1.22
C ASP A 125 -23.75 -9.61 0.43
N ARG A 126 -22.73 -8.91 0.95
CA ARG A 126 -22.16 -7.69 0.33
C ARG A 126 -20.67 -7.81 0.03
N ALA A 127 -19.97 -8.70 0.71
CA ALA A 127 -18.54 -8.87 0.57
C ALA A 127 -18.14 -9.57 -0.74
N GLU A 128 -19.04 -10.39 -1.27
CA GLU A 128 -18.88 -11.05 -2.56
C GLU A 128 -19.33 -10.12 -3.69
N GLY A 129 -18.53 -10.07 -4.75
CA GLY A 129 -18.91 -9.49 -6.04
C GLY A 129 -18.59 -10.49 -7.14
N ASP A 130 -18.90 -10.15 -8.39
CA ASP A 130 -18.53 -10.93 -9.58
C ASP A 130 -17.02 -10.79 -9.89
N PHE A 131 -16.21 -10.98 -8.86
CA PHE A 131 -14.78 -11.01 -8.91
C PHE A 131 -14.37 -12.49 -8.88
N PRO A 132 -13.49 -12.93 -9.80
CA PRO A 132 -12.92 -14.27 -9.74
C PRO A 132 -12.33 -14.51 -8.34
N GLU A 133 -12.38 -15.75 -7.87
CA GLU A 133 -11.76 -16.14 -6.60
C GLU A 133 -10.35 -15.57 -6.57
N ALA A 134 -10.01 -14.85 -5.48
CA ALA A 134 -8.68 -14.31 -5.31
C ALA A 134 -7.75 -15.50 -5.10
N VAL A 135 -7.27 -16.07 -6.20
CA VAL A 135 -6.15 -16.98 -6.19
C VAL A 135 -4.97 -16.18 -5.65
N SER A 136 -4.71 -16.29 -4.35
CA SER A 136 -3.36 -16.16 -3.86
C SER A 136 -2.59 -17.30 -4.50
N GLU A 137 -2.03 -17.06 -5.69
CA GLU A 137 -0.96 -17.93 -6.16
C GLU A 137 0.06 -17.95 -5.02
N ASP A 138 0.33 -19.12 -4.46
CA ASP A 138 1.42 -19.28 -3.51
C ASP A 138 2.69 -18.77 -4.21
N ILE A 139 3.16 -17.59 -3.79
CA ILE A 139 4.33 -16.97 -4.39
C ILE A 139 5.53 -17.76 -3.89
N GLU A 140 5.90 -18.78 -4.66
CA GLU A 140 7.08 -19.58 -4.38
C GLU A 140 8.34 -18.79 -4.76
N VAL A 141 9.07 -18.34 -3.75
CA VAL A 141 10.35 -17.65 -3.88
C VAL A 141 11.24 -18.01 -2.68
N SER A 142 12.54 -18.17 -2.89
CA SER A 142 13.51 -18.51 -1.85
C SER A 142 14.49 -17.36 -1.57
N GLU A 143 15.26 -17.45 -0.48
CA GLU A 143 16.34 -16.49 -0.18
C GLU A 143 17.39 -16.43 -1.29
N ALA A 144 17.67 -17.58 -1.93
CA ALA A 144 18.62 -17.68 -3.04
C ALA A 144 18.11 -16.99 -4.31
N ASP A 145 16.79 -17.04 -4.54
CA ASP A 145 16.17 -16.33 -5.67
C ASP A 145 16.22 -14.82 -5.46
N LEU A 146 15.95 -14.36 -4.22
CA LEU A 146 16.02 -12.94 -3.87
C LEU A 146 17.46 -12.40 -3.91
N ASP A 147 18.44 -13.17 -3.41
CA ASP A 147 19.86 -12.84 -3.54
C ASP A 147 20.26 -12.66 -5.01
N ARG A 148 19.90 -13.65 -5.85
CA ARG A 148 20.21 -13.63 -7.28
C ARG A 148 19.57 -12.42 -7.96
N LEU A 149 18.27 -12.18 -7.72
CA LEU A 149 17.56 -11.01 -8.24
C LEU A 149 18.30 -9.71 -7.88
N VAL A 150 18.62 -9.50 -6.60
CA VAL A 150 19.28 -8.27 -6.12
C VAL A 150 20.67 -8.12 -6.75
N ARG A 151 21.49 -9.17 -6.73
CA ARG A 151 22.86 -9.12 -7.26
C ARG A 151 22.88 -8.91 -8.77
N VAL A 152 22.00 -9.57 -9.53
CA VAL A 152 21.90 -9.38 -10.99
C VAL A 152 21.40 -7.97 -11.29
N PHE A 153 20.38 -7.50 -10.58
CA PHE A 153 19.80 -6.18 -10.78
C PHE A 153 20.83 -5.08 -10.56
N TYR A 154 21.54 -5.08 -9.42
CA TYR A 154 22.50 -4.03 -9.11
C TYR A 154 23.78 -4.09 -9.94
N ARG A 155 24.17 -5.28 -10.43
CA ARG A 155 25.23 -5.38 -11.45
C ARG A 155 24.83 -4.59 -12.71
N ARG A 156 23.61 -4.81 -13.22
CA ARG A 156 23.10 -4.06 -14.38
C ARG A 156 22.90 -2.58 -14.07
N ALA A 157 22.39 -2.24 -12.88
CA ALA A 157 22.12 -0.86 -12.49
C ALA A 157 23.40 -0.02 -12.40
N ARG A 158 24.51 -0.63 -11.96
CA ARG A 158 25.81 0.04 -11.88
C ARG A 158 26.39 0.35 -13.26
N GLU A 159 26.16 -0.53 -14.23
CA GLU A 159 26.59 -0.35 -15.63
C GLU A 159 25.67 0.60 -16.41
N ASP A 160 24.51 0.95 -15.87
CA ASP A 160 23.53 1.79 -16.55
C ASP A 160 23.95 3.26 -16.57
N SER A 161 23.93 3.87 -17.76
CA SER A 161 24.36 5.25 -17.97
C SER A 161 23.52 6.32 -17.23
N VAL A 162 22.29 6.02 -16.83
CA VAL A 162 21.37 6.97 -16.20
C VAL A 162 21.42 6.84 -14.67
N ILE A 163 21.31 5.62 -14.15
CA ILE A 163 21.23 5.38 -12.69
C ILE A 163 22.56 4.97 -12.07
N GLY A 164 23.49 4.41 -12.85
CA GLY A 164 24.83 4.01 -12.39
C GLY A 164 25.59 5.15 -11.72
N PRO A 165 25.68 6.36 -12.31
CA PRO A 165 26.38 7.49 -11.69
C PRO A 165 25.81 7.91 -10.32
N VAL A 166 24.51 7.72 -10.10
CA VAL A 166 23.87 8.00 -8.80
C VAL A 166 24.37 7.02 -7.75
N PHE A 167 24.41 5.72 -8.08
CA PHE A 167 24.91 4.71 -7.16
C PHE A 167 26.40 4.85 -6.89
N ASP A 168 27.23 5.02 -7.92
CA ASP A 168 28.68 5.16 -7.76
C ASP A 168 29.05 6.38 -6.89
N SER A 169 28.23 7.43 -6.88
CA SER A 169 28.44 8.61 -6.05
C SER A 169 28.05 8.43 -4.57
N HIS A 170 27.21 7.45 -4.25
CA HIS A 170 26.61 7.32 -2.90
C HIS A 170 26.80 5.94 -2.25
N VAL A 171 27.22 4.93 -3.01
CA VAL A 171 27.46 3.56 -2.54
C VAL A 171 28.94 3.25 -2.64
N SER A 172 29.63 3.36 -1.51
CA SER A 172 31.04 2.99 -1.40
C SER A 172 31.25 1.53 -0.98
N ASP A 173 30.35 0.99 -0.16
CA ASP A 173 30.36 -0.41 0.30
C ASP A 173 29.22 -1.19 -0.36
N TRP A 174 29.56 -1.85 -1.48
CA TRP A 174 28.59 -2.54 -2.31
C TRP A 174 28.05 -3.81 -1.67
N GLU A 175 28.88 -4.62 -1.00
CA GLU A 175 28.36 -5.85 -0.37
C GLU A 175 27.39 -5.51 0.77
N ASN A 176 27.72 -4.54 1.62
CA ASN A 176 26.78 -4.08 2.65
C ASN A 176 25.48 -3.50 2.05
N HIS A 177 25.56 -2.78 0.92
CA HIS A 177 24.37 -2.29 0.23
C HIS A 177 23.50 -3.44 -0.30
N LEU A 178 24.11 -4.44 -0.94
CA LEU A 178 23.42 -5.60 -1.47
C LEU A 178 22.75 -6.40 -0.35
N ASP A 179 23.44 -6.65 0.77
CA ASP A 179 22.90 -7.34 1.94
C ASP A 179 21.70 -6.60 2.53
N LEU A 180 21.77 -5.26 2.62
CA LEU A 180 20.66 -4.44 3.11
C LEU A 180 19.43 -4.55 2.20
N VAL A 181 19.62 -4.50 0.88
CA VAL A 181 18.51 -4.58 -0.09
C VAL A 181 17.97 -6.01 -0.20
N GLN A 182 18.81 -7.03 -0.09
CA GLN A 182 18.37 -8.42 0.01
C GLN A 182 17.48 -8.62 1.24
N ASN A 183 17.90 -8.10 2.40
CA ASN A 183 17.09 -8.18 3.62
C ASN A 183 15.75 -7.44 3.46
N PHE A 184 15.72 -6.32 2.74
CA PHE A 184 14.47 -5.61 2.41
C PHE A 184 13.50 -6.51 1.63
N TRP A 185 13.97 -7.18 0.57
CA TRP A 185 13.14 -8.06 -0.24
C TRP A 185 12.76 -9.34 0.49
N SER A 186 13.68 -9.90 1.28
CA SER A 186 13.42 -11.06 2.14
C SER A 186 12.31 -10.75 3.15
N ARG A 187 12.31 -9.56 3.77
CA ARG A 187 11.19 -9.12 4.60
C ARG A 187 9.89 -8.98 3.81
N ALA A 188 9.95 -8.49 2.57
CA ALA A 188 8.77 -8.27 1.74
C ALA A 188 8.08 -9.56 1.29
N PHE A 189 8.85 -10.60 0.98
CA PHE A 189 8.33 -11.87 0.43
C PHE A 189 8.27 -13.00 1.46
N LEU A 190 9.30 -13.10 2.29
CA LEU A 190 9.51 -14.21 3.23
C LEU A 190 9.25 -13.81 4.68
N ARG A 191 8.91 -12.54 4.92
CA ARG A 191 8.54 -12.00 6.25
C ARG A 191 9.65 -12.12 7.29
N THR A 192 10.90 -12.12 6.85
CA THR A 192 12.04 -12.11 7.77
C THR A 192 12.13 -10.77 8.50
N GLU A 193 12.71 -10.80 9.71
CA GLU A 193 12.85 -9.60 10.55
C GLU A 193 14.21 -8.89 10.39
N ARG A 194 15.03 -9.33 9.43
CA ARG A 194 16.41 -8.86 9.26
C ARG A 194 16.51 -7.40 8.78
N TYR A 195 15.51 -6.93 8.03
CA TYR A 195 15.44 -5.54 7.62
C TYR A 195 14.63 -4.70 8.60
N LYS A 196 15.26 -3.68 9.21
CA LYS A 196 14.64 -2.75 10.17
C LYS A 196 14.61 -1.30 9.71
N GLY A 197 15.09 -1.02 8.49
CA GLY A 197 15.20 0.34 7.96
C GLY A 197 13.89 0.93 7.45
N ALA A 198 13.87 2.25 7.28
CA ALA A 198 12.84 2.95 6.51
C ALA A 198 13.38 3.19 5.09
N PRO A 199 12.85 2.52 4.05
CA PRO A 199 13.49 2.51 2.74
C PRO A 199 13.45 3.88 2.05
N PHE A 200 12.53 4.78 2.43
CA PHE A 200 12.43 6.12 1.84
C PHE A 200 13.53 7.07 2.32
N ALA A 201 13.86 7.08 3.62
CA ALA A 201 14.71 8.11 4.20
C ALA A 201 16.11 8.24 3.54
N PRO A 202 16.80 7.15 3.16
CA PRO A 202 18.09 7.24 2.46
C PRO A 202 18.02 7.87 1.07
N HIS A 203 16.83 7.94 0.46
CA HIS A 203 16.64 8.53 -0.88
C HIS A 203 16.43 10.06 -0.82
N LEU A 204 16.26 10.62 0.38
CA LEU A 204 16.20 12.07 0.58
C LEU A 204 17.57 12.68 0.32
N GLY A 205 17.62 13.74 -0.48
CA GLY A 205 18.86 14.48 -0.76
C GLY A 205 19.72 13.91 -1.90
N LEU A 206 19.36 12.75 -2.48
CA LEU A 206 20.09 12.15 -3.62
C LEU A 206 19.82 12.82 -4.98
N ASN A 207 19.06 13.93 -5.00
CA ASN A 207 18.67 14.66 -6.22
C ASN A 207 18.07 13.76 -7.33
N LEU A 208 17.24 12.79 -6.93
CA LEU A 208 16.68 11.77 -7.82
C LEU A 208 15.54 12.30 -8.67
N LYS A 209 15.74 12.44 -9.98
CA LYS A 209 14.72 12.87 -10.96
C LYS A 209 13.74 11.75 -11.33
N PRO A 210 12.53 12.07 -11.83
CA PRO A 210 11.57 11.06 -12.31
C PRO A 210 12.19 10.03 -13.27
N ALA A 211 13.04 10.49 -14.21
CA ALA A 211 13.73 9.61 -15.15
C ALA A 211 14.63 8.53 -14.48
N HIS A 212 15.20 8.80 -13.31
CA HIS A 212 15.98 7.78 -12.58
C HIS A 212 15.07 6.67 -12.06
N PHE A 213 13.89 7.02 -11.55
CA PHE A 213 12.90 6.06 -11.08
C PHE A 213 12.34 5.21 -12.23
N ASP A 214 12.00 5.85 -13.35
CA ASP A 214 11.50 5.15 -14.54
C ASP A 214 12.53 4.12 -15.04
N ARG A 215 13.81 4.52 -15.10
CA ARG A 215 14.88 3.63 -15.53
C ARG A 215 15.14 2.50 -14.54
N TRP A 216 15.15 2.80 -13.23
CA TRP A 216 15.31 1.81 -12.18
C TRP A 216 14.21 0.75 -12.24
N VAL A 217 12.94 1.17 -12.37
CA VAL A 217 11.78 0.27 -12.48
C VAL A 217 11.83 -0.55 -13.76
N ALA A 218 12.18 0.05 -14.90
CA ALA A 218 12.32 -0.67 -16.17
C ALA A 218 13.36 -1.79 -16.06
N LEU A 219 14.55 -1.48 -15.55
CA LEU A 219 15.62 -2.45 -15.39
C LEU A 219 15.28 -3.54 -14.35
N PHE A 220 14.57 -3.17 -13.29
CA PHE A 220 14.10 -4.12 -12.29
C PHE A 220 13.08 -5.09 -12.87
N LYS A 221 12.14 -4.61 -13.70
CA LYS A 221 11.17 -5.45 -14.41
C LYS A 221 11.84 -6.50 -15.29
N GLU A 222 12.81 -6.07 -16.11
CA GLU A 222 13.58 -6.97 -16.97
C GLU A 222 14.33 -8.03 -16.15
N THR A 223 14.88 -7.64 -15.01
CA THR A 223 15.62 -8.56 -14.15
C THR A 223 14.69 -9.52 -13.41
N ALA A 224 13.60 -9.03 -12.82
CA ALA A 224 12.63 -9.86 -12.12
C ALA A 224 11.98 -10.90 -13.04
N ALA A 225 11.67 -10.52 -14.29
CA ALA A 225 11.13 -11.45 -15.28
C ALA A 225 12.14 -12.54 -15.70
N ALA A 226 13.44 -12.25 -15.63
CA ALA A 226 14.50 -13.21 -15.99
C ALA A 226 14.89 -14.13 -14.82
N GLU A 227 14.90 -13.61 -13.58
CA GLU A 227 15.46 -14.31 -12.42
C GLU A 227 14.41 -15.00 -11.55
N LEU A 228 13.13 -14.62 -11.64
CA LEU A 228 12.06 -15.16 -10.80
C LEU A 228 11.00 -15.94 -11.59
N LYS A 229 10.30 -16.84 -10.90
CA LYS A 229 9.07 -17.47 -11.42
C LYS A 229 8.00 -16.41 -11.73
N PRO A 230 7.11 -16.62 -12.73
CA PRO A 230 6.17 -15.59 -13.19
C PRO A 230 5.32 -14.93 -12.10
N ALA A 231 4.80 -15.70 -11.14
CA ALA A 231 4.01 -15.16 -10.02
C ALA A 231 4.86 -14.25 -9.11
N ALA A 232 6.06 -14.71 -8.72
CA ALA A 232 7.00 -13.94 -7.91
C ALA A 232 7.50 -12.68 -8.63
N ALA A 233 7.79 -12.78 -9.93
CA ALA A 233 8.19 -11.65 -10.77
C ALA A 233 7.10 -10.57 -10.80
N ARG A 234 5.83 -10.94 -11.07
CA ARG A 234 4.70 -10.00 -11.06
C ARG A 234 4.56 -9.29 -9.71
N ALA A 235 4.64 -10.04 -8.61
CA ALA A 235 4.55 -9.48 -7.27
C ALA A 235 5.71 -8.53 -6.95
N ALA A 236 6.94 -8.86 -7.37
CA ALA A 236 8.12 -8.04 -7.13
C ALA A 236 8.03 -6.73 -7.92
N ILE A 237 7.60 -6.82 -9.18
CA ILE A 237 7.37 -5.67 -10.06
C ILE A 237 6.30 -4.74 -9.48
N ALA A 238 5.14 -5.26 -9.10
CA ALA A 238 4.07 -4.46 -8.52
C ALA A 238 4.53 -3.71 -7.26
N ARG A 239 5.35 -4.36 -6.42
CA ARG A 239 5.93 -3.73 -5.24
C ARG A 239 6.95 -2.64 -5.58
N ALA A 240 7.84 -2.90 -6.55
CA ALA A 240 8.80 -1.94 -7.05
C ALA A 240 8.12 -0.68 -7.62
N GLU A 241 7.08 -0.85 -8.44
CA GLU A 241 6.28 0.25 -9.00
C GLU A 241 5.60 1.07 -7.90
N HIS A 242 4.96 0.41 -6.94
CA HIS A 242 4.32 1.08 -5.82
C HIS A 242 5.33 1.88 -4.98
N MET A 243 6.51 1.33 -4.69
CA MET A 243 7.57 2.04 -3.98
C MET A 243 8.06 3.25 -4.75
N SER A 244 8.31 3.09 -6.05
CA SER A 244 8.73 4.17 -6.93
C SER A 244 7.73 5.34 -6.90
N ALA A 245 6.44 5.04 -7.09
CA ALA A 245 5.38 6.04 -7.04
C ALA A 245 5.29 6.73 -5.67
N ALA A 246 5.43 5.98 -4.57
CA ALA A 246 5.42 6.54 -3.22
C ALA A 246 6.63 7.46 -2.97
N PHE A 247 7.82 7.08 -3.43
CA PHE A 247 9.04 7.86 -3.25
C PHE A 247 9.00 9.14 -4.09
N GLN A 248 8.58 9.04 -5.36
CA GLN A 248 8.35 10.20 -6.21
C GLN A 248 7.31 11.14 -5.60
N ALA A 249 6.22 10.62 -5.04
CA ALA A 249 5.21 11.45 -4.39
C ALA A 249 5.77 12.22 -3.17
N GLY A 250 6.67 11.58 -2.41
CA GLY A 250 7.35 12.21 -1.26
C GLY A 250 8.43 13.21 -1.64
N LEU A 251 9.20 12.96 -2.70
CA LEU A 251 10.25 13.86 -3.18
C LEU A 251 9.69 15.04 -3.99
N TYR A 252 8.57 14.81 -4.68
CA TYR A 252 7.90 15.79 -5.53
C TYR A 252 6.47 16.00 -5.04
N PRO A 253 6.26 16.79 -3.96
CA PRO A 253 4.91 17.15 -3.54
C PRO A 253 4.19 18.00 -4.61
N LEU A 254 2.86 18.11 -4.49
CA LEU A 254 2.01 18.84 -5.45
C LEU A 254 2.52 20.27 -5.68
N GLY A 255 2.68 20.66 -6.95
CA GLY A 255 3.22 21.96 -7.36
C GLY A 255 4.71 21.95 -7.77
N HIS A 256 5.41 20.82 -7.63
CA HIS A 256 6.81 20.73 -8.07
C HIS A 256 6.94 20.80 -9.62
N PRO A 257 7.86 21.62 -10.17
CA PRO A 257 7.99 21.83 -11.61
C PRO A 257 8.27 20.55 -12.42
N GLU A 258 8.88 19.54 -11.80
CA GLU A 258 9.14 18.24 -12.45
C GLU A 258 7.92 17.30 -12.56
N ARG A 259 6.76 17.63 -11.95
CA ARG A 259 5.51 16.87 -12.17
C ARG A 259 4.76 17.26 -13.45
N ALA A 260 5.11 18.39 -14.06
CA ALA A 260 4.36 19.00 -15.16
C ALA A 260 4.90 18.65 -16.55
N ARG A 261 5.75 17.64 -16.68
CA ARG A 261 6.35 17.21 -17.95
C ARG A 261 6.03 15.75 -18.24
#